data_AF-A0A925BFF9-F1
#
_entry.id   AF-A0A925BFF9-F1
#
_cell.length_a   1.000
_cell.length_b   1.000
_cell.length_c   1.000
_cell.angle_alpha   90.00
_cell.angle_beta   90.00
_cell.angle_gamma   90.00
#
_symmetry.space_group_name_H-M   'P 1'
#
loop_
_entity.id
_entity.type
_entity.pdbx_description
1 polymer ?
#
loop_
_entity_poly.entity_id
_entity_poly.type
_entity_poly.pdbx_seq_one_letter_code
_entity_poly.pdbx_strand_id
1 'polypeptide(L)'
;TRDEVQERFGDDYSRWETEPAWNAPTGGETAVEVAGRASGVITEILASHADGNVLIVSHKATLRLILCSLLGIDLGRYRDRIAAPVASVSVVRFGEYGPQLTLLGDRSHLSQELRSLPGT
;
A
#
# COMPACT_ATOMS: atom_id res chain seq x y z
N THR A 1 8.61 -11.84 16.75
CA THR A 1 9.33 -12.06 15.47
C THR A 1 8.44 -12.86 14.52
N ARG A 2 8.86 -13.13 13.27
CA ARG A 2 8.08 -14.01 12.38
C ARG A 2 7.91 -15.41 12.99
N ASP A 3 8.97 -15.95 13.56
CA ASP A 3 8.99 -17.29 14.16
C ASP A 3 8.00 -17.41 15.33
N GLU A 4 7.94 -16.43 16.22
CA GLU A 4 6.98 -16.40 17.33
C GLU A 4 5.52 -16.33 16.84
N VAL A 5 5.24 -15.61 15.75
CA VAL A 5 3.89 -15.54 15.17
C VAL A 5 3.52 -16.89 14.56
N GLN A 6 4.45 -17.53 13.87
CA GLN A 6 4.22 -18.85 13.28
C GLN A 6 4.01 -19.93 14.34
N GLU A 7 4.75 -19.89 15.45
CA GLU A 7 4.59 -20.81 16.58
C GLU A 7 3.24 -20.64 17.28
N ARG A 8 2.80 -19.40 17.52
CA ARG A 8 1.62 -19.11 18.35
C ARG A 8 0.32 -18.98 17.57
N PHE A 9 0.39 -18.62 16.29
CA PHE A 9 -0.75 -18.26 15.44
C PHE A 9 -0.62 -18.82 14.01
N GLY A 10 -0.02 -20.01 13.85
CA GLY A 10 0.34 -20.56 12.53
C GLY A 10 -0.79 -20.63 11.50
N ASP A 11 -1.99 -21.03 11.90
CA ASP A 11 -3.16 -21.11 11.01
C ASP A 11 -3.63 -19.72 10.56
N ASP A 12 -3.72 -18.77 11.49
CA ASP A 12 -4.10 -17.38 11.19
C ASP A 12 -3.05 -16.71 10.32
N TYR A 13 -1.77 -16.96 10.59
CA TYR A 13 -0.67 -16.46 9.77
C TYR A 13 -0.72 -17.02 8.35
N SER A 14 -1.01 -18.31 8.19
CA SER A 14 -1.16 -18.96 6.87
C SER A 14 -2.32 -18.38 6.07
N ARG A 15 -3.46 -18.13 6.72
CA ARG A 15 -4.62 -17.46 6.10
C ARG A 15 -4.31 -16.01 5.72
N TRP A 16 -3.66 -15.27 6.62
CA TRP A 16 -3.21 -13.90 6.37
C TRP A 16 -2.17 -13.82 5.25
N GLU A 17 -1.37 -14.86 5.02
CA GLU A 17 -0.40 -14.91 3.93
C GLU A 17 -1.07 -15.22 2.58
N THR A 18 -1.98 -16.18 2.55
CA THR A 18 -2.60 -16.72 1.33
C THR A 18 -3.80 -15.92 0.82
N GLU A 19 -4.61 -15.33 1.70
CA GLU A 19 -5.76 -14.50 1.36
C GLU A 19 -5.76 -13.23 2.21
N PRO A 20 -4.84 -12.29 1.91
CA PRO A 20 -4.58 -11.16 2.78
C PRO A 20 -5.64 -10.05 2.71
N ALA A 21 -6.56 -10.14 1.74
CA ALA A 21 -7.70 -9.23 1.62
C ALA A 21 -8.60 -9.32 2.85
N TRP A 22 -8.99 -10.56 3.18
CA TRP A 22 -10.09 -10.88 4.09
C TRP A 22 -9.62 -11.44 5.43
N ASN A 23 -8.37 -11.91 5.51
CA ASN A 23 -7.82 -12.48 6.73
C ASN A 23 -6.87 -11.46 7.37
N ALA A 24 -7.25 -10.97 8.55
CA ALA A 24 -6.43 -10.08 9.37
C ALA A 24 -5.54 -10.87 10.34
N PRO A 25 -4.45 -10.26 10.84
CA PRO A 25 -3.85 -10.72 12.09
C PRO A 25 -4.90 -10.71 13.21
N THR A 26 -4.79 -11.63 14.17
CA THR A 26 -5.73 -11.76 15.29
C THR A 26 -5.91 -10.41 16.02
N GLY A 27 -7.13 -9.87 16.01
CA GLY A 27 -7.47 -8.58 16.63
C GLY A 27 -7.04 -7.33 15.83
N GLY A 28 -6.56 -7.49 14.60
CA GLY A 28 -6.16 -6.40 13.71
C GLY A 28 -7.19 -6.10 12.62
N GLU A 29 -6.83 -5.18 11.71
CA GLU A 29 -7.62 -4.82 10.53
C GLU A 29 -7.31 -5.76 9.34
N THR A 30 -8.34 -6.10 8.58
CA THR A 30 -8.23 -6.70 7.26
C THR A 30 -7.71 -5.67 6.25
N ALA A 31 -7.18 -6.13 5.13
CA ALA A 31 -6.72 -5.20 4.09
C ALA A 31 -7.89 -4.43 3.45
N VAL A 32 -9.10 -5.00 3.42
CA VAL A 32 -10.32 -4.32 2.97
C VAL A 32 -10.70 -3.18 3.91
N GLU A 33 -10.61 -3.37 5.23
CA GLU A 33 -10.86 -2.30 6.22
C GLU A 33 -9.83 -1.17 6.10
N VAL A 34 -8.54 -1.52 5.96
CA VAL A 34 -7.46 -0.54 5.73
C VAL A 34 -7.70 0.25 4.44
N ALA A 35 -8.07 -0.43 3.35
CA ALA A 35 -8.40 0.21 2.08
C ALA A 35 -9.63 1.12 2.22
N GLY A 36 -10.66 0.70 2.94
CA GLY A 36 -11.87 1.48 3.19
C GLY A 36 -11.57 2.81 3.87
N ARG A 37 -10.85 2.80 5.00
CA ARG A 37 -10.47 4.05 5.69
C ARG A 37 -9.51 4.91 4.88
N ALA A 38 -8.61 4.30 4.10
CA ALA A 38 -7.68 5.05 3.24
C ALA A 38 -8.41 5.72 2.06
N SER A 39 -9.36 5.04 1.42
CA SER A 39 -10.18 5.60 0.34
C SER A 39 -11.03 6.80 0.80
N GLY A 40 -11.50 6.79 2.05
CA GLY A 40 -12.17 7.95 2.65
C GLY A 40 -11.28 9.20 2.65
N VAL A 41 -10.01 9.05 3.08
CA VAL A 41 -9.02 10.14 3.07
C VAL A 41 -8.70 10.61 1.65
N ILE A 42 -8.54 9.68 0.69
CA ILE A 42 -8.31 10.05 -0.71
C ILE A 42 -9.48 10.86 -1.28
N THR A 43 -10.72 10.47 -0.95
CA THR A 43 -11.93 11.18 -1.37
C THR A 43 -11.96 12.60 -0.80
N GLU A 44 -11.63 12.77 0.48
CA GLU A 44 -11.53 14.08 1.13
C GLU A 44 -10.45 14.97 0.50
N ILE A 45 -9.28 14.40 0.17
CA ILE A 45 -8.20 15.12 -0.50
C ILE A 45 -8.67 15.62 -1.87
N LEU A 46 -9.29 14.76 -2.68
CA LEU A 46 -9.80 15.14 -4.02
C LEU A 46 -10.90 16.20 -3.94
N ALA A 47 -11.73 16.17 -2.91
CA ALA A 47 -12.77 17.18 -2.70
C ALA A 47 -12.19 18.53 -2.24
N SER A 48 -11.12 18.51 -1.45
CA SER A 48 -10.54 19.73 -0.84
C SER A 48 -9.46 20.39 -1.70
N HIS A 49 -8.84 19.64 -2.63
CA HIS A 49 -7.76 20.10 -3.50
C HIS A 49 -8.10 19.79 -4.96
N ALA A 50 -8.83 20.71 -5.60
CA ALA A 50 -9.24 20.57 -7.00
C ALA A 50 -8.07 20.67 -7.99
N ASP A 51 -6.97 21.32 -7.58
CA ASP A 51 -5.75 21.46 -8.36
C ASP A 51 -4.49 21.34 -7.48
N GLY A 52 -3.32 21.35 -8.13
CA GLY A 52 -2.03 21.27 -7.46
C GLY A 52 -1.57 19.85 -7.16
N ASN A 53 -0.60 19.74 -6.24
CA ASN A 53 0.03 18.48 -5.86
C ASN A 53 -0.14 18.24 -4.37
N VAL A 54 -0.52 17.01 -4.00
CA VAL A 54 -0.64 16.57 -2.61
C VAL A 54 0.38 15.47 -2.34
N LEU A 55 1.12 15.58 -1.24
CA LEU A 55 2.03 14.55 -0.77
C LEU A 55 1.34 13.70 0.30
N ILE A 56 1.29 12.39 0.07
CA ILE A 56 0.81 11.41 1.06
C ILE A 56 2.00 10.62 1.59
N VAL A 57 2.21 10.67 2.90
CA VAL A 57 3.22 9.87 3.60
C VAL A 57 2.51 8.83 4.47
N SER A 58 2.83 7.57 4.27
CA SER A 58 2.19 6.45 4.99
C SER A 58 3.08 5.22 5.01
N HIS A 59 2.49 4.06 5.33
CA HIS A 59 3.17 2.78 5.44
C HIS A 59 2.98 1.91 4.18
N LYS A 60 3.89 0.94 4.01
CA LYS A 60 3.96 0.06 2.84
C LYS A 60 2.64 -0.60 2.46
N ALA A 61 1.95 -1.21 3.42
CA ALA A 61 0.68 -1.90 3.17
C ALA A 61 -0.42 -0.91 2.74
N THR A 62 -0.58 0.20 3.47
CA THR A 62 -1.57 1.24 3.17
C THR A 62 -1.35 1.85 1.78
N LEU A 63 -0.12 2.21 1.43
CA LEU A 63 0.21 2.78 0.12
C LEU A 63 -0.12 1.80 -1.02
N ARG A 64 0.22 0.51 -0.83
CA ARG A 64 -0.12 -0.53 -1.81
C ARG A 64 -1.63 -0.69 -1.97
N LEU A 65 -2.39 -0.67 -0.88
CA LEU A 65 -3.84 -0.79 -0.90
C LEU A 65 -4.54 0.42 -1.54
N ILE A 66 -4.02 1.62 -1.29
CA ILE A 66 -4.45 2.84 -2.00
C ILE A 66 -4.24 2.66 -3.50
N LEU A 67 -3.04 2.27 -3.92
CA LEU A 67 -2.72 2.07 -5.34
C LEU A 67 -3.59 0.97 -5.97
N CYS A 68 -3.80 -0.15 -5.29
CA CYS A 68 -4.70 -1.20 -5.78
C CYS A 68 -6.13 -0.68 -5.94
N SER A 69 -6.65 0.04 -4.95
CA SER A 69 -8.01 0.62 -5.00
C SER A 69 -8.17 1.59 -6.15
N LEU A 70 -7.19 2.48 -6.37
CA LEU A 70 -7.21 3.45 -7.46
C LEU A 70 -7.11 2.81 -8.84
N LEU A 71 -6.38 1.71 -8.97
CA LEU A 71 -6.10 1.06 -10.25
C LEU A 71 -7.03 -0.13 -10.56
N GLY A 72 -8.03 -0.38 -9.70
CA GLY A 72 -8.94 -1.52 -9.85
C GLY A 72 -8.25 -2.89 -9.73
N ILE A 73 -7.13 -2.96 -9.00
CA ILE A 73 -6.41 -4.21 -8.72
C ILE A 73 -7.03 -4.84 -7.48
N ASP A 74 -7.27 -6.16 -7.56
CA ASP A 74 -7.76 -6.94 -6.42
C ASP A 74 -6.89 -6.71 -5.17
N LEU A 75 -7.55 -6.37 -4.05
CA LEU A 75 -6.87 -6.02 -2.81
C LEU A 75 -6.10 -7.19 -2.20
N GLY A 76 -6.45 -8.44 -2.51
CA GLY A 76 -5.70 -9.63 -2.09
C GLY A 76 -4.33 -9.71 -2.76
N ARG A 77 -4.10 -8.94 -3.82
CA ARG A 77 -2.88 -8.92 -4.63
C ARG A 77 -1.96 -7.73 -4.35
N TYR A 78 -2.21 -6.97 -3.28
CA TYR A 78 -1.41 -5.78 -2.98
C TYR A 78 0.07 -6.08 -2.68
N ARG A 79 0.38 -7.28 -2.16
CA ARG A 79 1.76 -7.67 -1.80
C ARG A 79 2.61 -8.03 -3.01
N ASP A 80 2.01 -8.67 -4.02
CA ASP A 80 2.70 -9.21 -5.19
C ASP A 80 2.56 -8.34 -6.44
N ARG A 81 1.59 -7.41 -6.49
CA ARG A 81 1.38 -6.53 -7.66
C ARG A 81 2.02 -5.16 -7.54
N ILE A 82 2.17 -4.63 -6.32
CA ILE A 82 2.63 -3.26 -6.12
C ILE A 82 3.94 -3.24 -5.33
N ALA A 83 5.00 -2.71 -5.96
CA ALA A 83 6.25 -2.41 -5.26
C ALA A 83 6.11 -1.10 -4.48
N ALA A 84 6.51 -1.10 -3.21
CA ALA A 84 6.63 0.11 -2.40
C ALA A 84 7.89 0.03 -1.54
N PRO A 85 9.09 0.16 -2.15
CA PRO A 85 10.34 0.15 -1.40
C PRO A 85 10.40 1.26 -0.35
N VAL A 86 11.30 1.09 0.63
CA VAL A 86 11.54 2.11 1.67
C VAL A 86 11.96 3.44 1.02
N ALA A 87 11.33 4.52 1.49
CA ALA A 87 11.53 5.89 1.02
C ALA A 87 11.37 6.05 -0.50
N SER A 88 10.52 5.23 -1.13
CA SER A 88 10.21 5.37 -2.54
C SER A 88 9.07 6.34 -2.79
N VAL A 89 9.07 6.95 -3.98
CA VAL A 89 8.04 7.87 -4.44
C VAL A 89 7.23 7.22 -5.56
N SER A 90 5.91 7.26 -5.44
CA SER A 90 4.98 6.89 -6.51
C SER A 90 4.09 8.09 -6.83
N VAL A 91 3.72 8.26 -8.09
CA VAL A 91 2.93 9.40 -8.57
C VAL A 91 1.70 8.89 -9.28
N VAL A 92 0.54 9.31 -8.79
CA VAL A 92 -0.76 9.12 -9.44
C VAL A 92 -1.26 10.48 -9.89
N ARG A 93 -1.58 10.60 -11.17
CA ARG A 93 -2.21 11.79 -11.76
C ARG A 93 -3.70 11.52 -11.90
N PHE A 94 -4.52 12.43 -11.41
CA PHE A 94 -5.97 12.40 -11.67
C PHE A 94 -6.27 13.28 -12.87
N GLY A 95 -6.92 12.72 -13.88
CA GLY A 95 -7.33 13.42 -15.10
C GLY A 95 -8.74 13.01 -15.54
N GLU A 96 -9.09 13.30 -16.79
CA GLU A 96 -10.41 13.02 -17.37
C GLU A 96 -10.85 11.55 -17.21
N TYR A 97 -9.92 10.61 -17.36
CA TYR A 97 -10.19 9.17 -17.29
C TYR A 97 -9.96 8.58 -15.88
N GLY A 98 -9.82 9.44 -14.86
CA GLY A 98 -9.56 9.02 -13.48
C GLY A 98 -8.07 8.90 -13.14
N PRO A 99 -7.71 8.09 -12.13
CA PRO A 99 -6.34 7.96 -11.64
C PRO A 99 -5.45 7.21 -12.63
N GLN A 100 -4.28 7.79 -12.91
CA GLN A 100 -3.22 7.21 -13.74
C GLN A 100 -1.92 7.12 -12.96
N LEU A 101 -1.38 5.92 -12.78
CA LEU A 101 -0.05 5.72 -12.20
C LEU A 101 1.03 6.08 -13.21
N THR A 102 1.76 7.17 -12.99
CA THR A 102 2.81 7.66 -13.91
C THR A 102 4.22 7.32 -13.45
N LEU A 103 4.40 7.03 -12.15
CA LEU A 103 5.66 6.62 -11.56
C LEU A 103 5.39 5.69 -10.38
N LEU A 104 6.14 4.60 -10.28
CA LEU A 104 6.01 3.63 -9.19
C LEU A 104 7.36 3.38 -8.53
N GLY A 105 7.41 3.56 -7.20
CA GLY A 105 8.53 3.09 -6.39
C GLY A 105 9.88 3.75 -6.70
N ASP A 106 9.90 5.00 -7.17
CA ASP A 106 11.14 5.70 -7.49
C ASP A 106 12.02 5.93 -6.26
N ARG A 107 13.30 5.59 -6.40
CA ARG A 107 14.35 5.84 -5.41
C ARG A 107 15.50 6.64 -6.00
N SER A 108 15.31 7.28 -7.15
CA SER A 108 16.36 8.01 -7.90
C SER A 108 16.99 9.16 -7.10
N HIS A 109 16.32 9.64 -6.06
CA HIS A 109 16.80 10.66 -5.15
C HIS A 109 17.69 10.11 -4.01
N LEU A 110 17.68 8.80 -3.74
CA LEU A 110 18.51 8.19 -2.70
C LEU A 110 19.93 7.93 -3.20
N SER A 111 20.93 7.95 -2.31
CA SER A 111 22.29 7.52 -2.65
C SER A 111 22.33 6.03 -3.02
N GLN A 112 23.38 5.59 -3.72
CA GLN A 112 23.55 4.18 -4.06
C GLN A 112 23.59 3.29 -2.82
N GLU A 113 24.25 3.76 -1.76
CA GLU A 113 24.31 3.08 -0.45
C GLU A 113 22.91 2.87 0.14
N LEU A 114 22.08 3.93 0.21
CA LEU A 114 20.73 3.80 0.77
C LEU A 114 19.82 2.91 -0.10
N ARG A 115 20.03 2.87 -1.41
CA ARG A 115 19.28 1.99 -2.32
C ARG A 115 19.63 0.52 -2.13
N SER A 116 20.89 0.20 -1.84
CA SER A 116 21.37 -1.19 -1.70
C SER A 116 21.04 -1.81 -0.35
N LEU A 117 20.65 -1.01 0.66
CA LEU A 117 20.19 -1.54 1.93
C LEU A 117 18.98 -2.47 1.74
N PRO A 118 18.95 -3.62 2.45
CA PRO A 118 17.80 -4.51 2.41
C PRO A 118 16.55 -3.77 2.93
N GLY A 119 15.54 -3.69 2.08
CA GLY A 119 14.22 -3.21 2.49
C GLY A 119 13.40 -4.32 3.13
N THR A 120 12.53 -3.97 4.07
CA THR A 120 11.34 -4.79 4.38
C THR A 120 10.32 -4.65 3.27
#